data_AF-A0A2D9LID8-F1
#
_entry.id   AF-A0A2D9LID8-F1
#
_cell.length_a   1.000
_cell.length_b   1.000
_cell.length_c   1.000
_cell.angle_alpha   90.00
_cell.angle_beta   90.00
_cell.angle_gamma   90.00
#
_symmetry.space_group_name_H-M   'P 1'
#
loop_
_entity.id
_entity.type
_entity.pdbx_description
1 polymer ?
#
loop_
_entity_poly.entity_id
_entity_poly.type
_entity_poly.pdbx_seq_one_letter_code
_entity_poly.pdbx_strand_id
1 'polypeptide(L)'
;MFDLGFWGLFGIFGTFASILSLFISMNAKWAKWIHAAYSAFIVALVLGFSSYHNSVKDQLSELNEIKRIERQAESLSNPRDRSTYGNMVGYSLSVLAFLEKHKDRYPETYDRAREVCSNANCTGKSENISSFSGMQDVSSAMRELVRGISTLDGQ
;
A
#
# COMPACT_ATOMS: atom_id res chain seq x y z
N MET A 1 14.77 -16.91 -5.74
CA MET A 1 13.94 -18.08 -6.09
C MET A 1 13.48 -17.83 -7.52
N PHE A 2 13.97 -18.61 -8.48
CA PHE A 2 13.72 -18.36 -9.90
C PHE A 2 12.22 -18.47 -10.19
N ASP A 3 11.68 -17.47 -10.87
CA ASP A 3 10.30 -17.37 -11.33
C ASP A 3 10.06 -18.40 -12.45
N LEU A 4 10.02 -19.68 -12.05
CA LEU A 4 9.86 -20.86 -12.91
C LEU A 4 8.51 -20.88 -13.62
N GLY A 5 7.52 -20.12 -13.13
CA GLY A 5 6.18 -20.08 -13.71
C GLY A 5 6.18 -19.41 -15.08
N PHE A 6 6.60 -18.14 -15.15
CA PHE A 6 6.51 -17.37 -16.39
C PHE A 6 7.52 -17.82 -17.45
N TRP A 7 8.81 -17.91 -17.09
CA TRP A 7 9.87 -18.32 -18.02
C TRP A 7 9.76 -19.80 -18.41
N GLY A 8 9.26 -20.65 -17.50
CA GLY A 8 8.98 -22.05 -17.79
C GLY A 8 7.84 -22.23 -18.79
N LEU A 9 6.74 -21.48 -18.63
CA LEU A 9 5.62 -21.49 -19.58
C LEU A 9 6.05 -20.97 -20.96
N PHE A 10 6.81 -19.88 -21.02
CA PHE A 10 7.35 -19.37 -22.30
C PHE A 10 8.25 -20.38 -23.01
N GLY A 11 9.09 -21.11 -22.26
CA GLY A 11 9.91 -22.19 -22.80
C GLY A 11 9.07 -23.33 -23.39
N ILE A 12 8.02 -23.77 -22.69
CA ILE A 12 7.13 -24.83 -23.16
C ILE A 12 6.39 -24.40 -24.43
N PHE A 13 5.80 -23.21 -24.45
CA PHE A 13 5.09 -22.68 -25.62
C PHE A 13 6.02 -22.42 -26.81
N GLY A 14 7.23 -21.93 -26.58
CA GLY A 14 8.23 -21.73 -27.63
C GLY A 14 8.70 -23.05 -28.26
N THR A 15 8.84 -24.10 -27.45
CA THR A 15 9.21 -25.43 -27.95
C THR A 15 8.08 -26.03 -28.80
N PHE A 16 6.82 -25.90 -28.35
CA PHE A 16 5.64 -26.31 -29.13
C PHE A 16 5.51 -25.53 -30.44
N ALA A 17 5.75 -24.22 -30.42
CA ALA A 17 5.73 -23.36 -31.61
C ALA A 17 6.74 -23.81 -32.67
N SER A 18 7.95 -24.15 -32.23
CA SER A 18 9.04 -24.59 -33.11
C SER A 18 8.69 -25.92 -33.80
N ILE A 19 8.15 -26.87 -33.03
CA ILE A 19 7.68 -28.17 -33.55
C ILE A 19 6.54 -27.99 -34.56
N LEU A 20 5.56 -27.14 -34.25
CA LEU A 20 4.45 -26.85 -35.15
C LEU A 20 4.88 -26.13 -36.45
N SER A 21 5.92 -25.29 -36.38
CA SER A 21 6.45 -24.60 -37.56
C SER A 21 6.98 -25.58 -38.62
N LEU A 22 7.52 -26.72 -38.19
CA LEU A 22 8.01 -27.77 -39.08
C LEU A 22 6.88 -28.47 -39.87
N PHE A 23 5.67 -28.54 -39.30
CA PHE A 23 4.50 -29.16 -39.95
C PHE A 23 3.75 -28.22 -40.90
N ILE A 24 3.99 -26.91 -40.85
CA ILE A 24 3.27 -25.89 -41.65
C ILE A 24 3.90 -25.67 -43.05
N SER A 25 5.05 -26.29 -43.34
CA SER A 25 5.74 -26.22 -44.65
C SER A 25 4.94 -26.78 -45.84
N MET A 26 3.76 -27.37 -45.63
CA MET A 26 2.90 -27.86 -46.71
C MET A 26 1.99 -26.75 -47.27
N ASN A 27 2.17 -26.49 -48.56
CA ASN A 27 1.66 -25.39 -49.39
C ASN A 27 0.12 -25.36 -49.55
N ALA A 28 -0.63 -25.27 -48.44
CA ALA A 28 -2.08 -25.24 -48.42
C ALA A 28 -2.59 -23.86 -47.96
N LYS A 29 -3.60 -23.29 -48.62
CA LYS A 29 -4.29 -22.06 -48.16
C LYS A 29 -4.75 -22.15 -46.70
N TRP A 30 -4.99 -23.37 -46.21
CA TRP A 30 -5.28 -23.71 -44.82
C TRP A 30 -4.15 -23.40 -43.85
N ALA A 31 -2.89 -23.56 -44.26
CA ALA A 31 -1.73 -23.28 -43.43
C ALA A 31 -1.62 -21.78 -43.07
N LYS A 32 -2.00 -20.88 -44.00
CA LYS A 32 -2.06 -19.43 -43.75
C LYS A 32 -3.10 -19.06 -42.70
N TRP A 33 -4.27 -19.70 -42.74
CA TRP A 33 -5.33 -19.49 -41.75
C TRP A 33 -4.94 -20.02 -40.37
N ILE A 34 -4.33 -21.21 -40.30
CA ILE A 34 -3.81 -21.76 -39.05
C ILE A 34 -2.74 -20.82 -38.45
N HIS A 35 -1.83 -20.30 -39.27
CA HIS A 35 -0.84 -19.34 -38.80
C HIS A 35 -1.48 -18.04 -38.29
N ALA A 36 -2.45 -17.48 -39.01
CA ALA A 36 -3.14 -16.27 -38.58
C ALA A 36 -3.87 -16.47 -37.23
N ALA A 37 -4.58 -17.59 -37.07
CA ALA A 37 -5.27 -17.92 -35.83
C ALA A 37 -4.29 -18.13 -34.66
N TYR A 38 -3.19 -18.83 -34.90
CA TYR A 38 -2.15 -19.06 -33.90
C TYR A 38 -1.46 -17.75 -33.49
N SER A 39 -1.09 -16.91 -34.45
CA SER A 39 -0.50 -15.59 -34.17
C SER A 39 -1.46 -14.70 -33.38
N ALA A 40 -2.75 -14.70 -33.71
CA ALA A 40 -3.76 -13.97 -32.94
C ALA A 40 -3.89 -14.49 -31.51
N PHE A 41 -3.84 -15.82 -31.32
CA PHE A 41 -3.89 -16.44 -29.99
C PHE A 41 -2.67 -16.08 -29.13
N ILE A 42 -1.46 -16.13 -29.70
CA ILE A 42 -0.22 -15.73 -29.02
C ILE A 42 -0.29 -14.25 -28.61
N VAL A 43 -0.73 -13.38 -29.51
CA VAL A 43 -0.86 -11.94 -29.22
C VAL A 43 -1.89 -11.70 -28.11
N ALA A 44 -3.04 -12.39 -28.15
CA ALA A 44 -4.05 -12.29 -27.09
C ALA A 44 -3.50 -12.76 -25.72
N LEU A 45 -2.72 -13.84 -25.69
CA LEU A 45 -2.06 -14.31 -24.47
C LEU A 45 -1.06 -13.30 -23.92
N VAL A 46 -0.22 -12.72 -24.78
CA VAL A 46 0.79 -11.72 -24.38
C VAL A 46 0.11 -10.44 -23.87
N LEU A 47 -0.91 -9.95 -24.57
CA LEU A 47 -1.65 -8.76 -24.15
C LEU A 47 -2.41 -9.01 -22.84
N GLY A 48 -3.05 -10.17 -22.70
CA GLY A 48 -3.74 -10.55 -21.47
C GLY A 48 -2.79 -10.65 -20.28
N PHE A 49 -1.61 -11.25 -20.47
CA PHE A 49 -0.60 -11.35 -19.41
C PHE A 49 0.03 -9.99 -19.07
N SER A 50 0.30 -9.15 -20.06
CA SER A 50 0.84 -7.80 -19.83
C SER A 50 -0.14 -6.93 -19.04
N SER A 51 -1.43 -6.98 -19.39
CA SER A 51 -2.48 -6.27 -18.66
C SER A 51 -2.62 -6.79 -17.23
N TYR A 52 -2.62 -8.11 -17.04
CA TYR A 52 -2.67 -8.74 -15.72
C TYR A 52 -1.45 -8.37 -14.86
N HIS A 53 -0.24 -8.44 -15.41
CA HIS A 53 0.99 -8.15 -14.67
C HIS A 53 1.05 -6.69 -14.23
N ASN A 54 0.62 -5.75 -15.08
CA ASN A 54 0.54 -4.34 -14.71
C ASN A 54 -0.49 -4.11 -13.59
N SER A 55 -1.68 -4.70 -13.69
CA SER A 55 -2.71 -4.59 -12.64
C SER A 55 -2.25 -5.16 -11.30
N VAL A 56 -1.58 -6.31 -11.31
CA VAL A 56 -1.05 -6.94 -10.09
C VAL A 56 0.08 -6.11 -9.49
N LYS A 57 0.95 -5.54 -10.33
CA LYS A 57 2.05 -4.67 -9.88
C LYS A 57 1.53 -3.39 -9.24
N ASP A 58 0.49 -2.78 -9.80
CA ASP A 58 -0.13 -1.57 -9.24
C ASP A 58 -0.78 -1.87 -7.89
N GLN A 59 -1.54 -2.96 -7.78
CA GLN A 59 -2.12 -3.39 -6.49
C GLN A 59 -1.06 -3.71 -5.44
N LEU A 60 0.03 -4.39 -5.84
CA LEU A 60 1.16 -4.66 -4.93
C LEU A 60 1.87 -3.37 -4.49
N SER A 61 1.99 -2.39 -5.38
CA SER A 61 2.57 -1.09 -5.06
C SER A 61 1.72 -0.35 -4.02
N GLU A 62 0.40 -0.32 -4.22
CA GLU A 62 -0.55 0.29 -3.30
C GLU A 62 -0.51 -0.39 -1.92
N LEU A 63 -0.53 -1.72 -1.89
CA LEU A 63 -0.43 -2.50 -0.64
C LEU A 63 0.89 -2.24 0.10
N ASN A 64 2.01 -2.17 -0.63
CA ASN A 64 3.31 -1.86 -0.04
C ASN A 64 3.34 -0.45 0.56
N GLU A 65 2.66 0.51 -0.07
CA GLU A 65 2.53 1.84 0.48
C GLU A 65 1.67 1.85 1.75
N ILE A 66 0.55 1.14 1.78
CA ILE A 66 -0.29 0.98 2.98
C ILE A 66 0.56 0.42 4.12
N LYS A 67 1.24 -0.72 3.90
CA LYS A 67 2.12 -1.34 4.91
C LYS A 67 3.24 -0.42 5.39
N ARG A 68 3.77 0.43 4.51
CA ARG A 68 4.77 1.43 4.90
C ARG A 68 4.18 2.45 5.87
N ILE A 69 2.97 2.93 5.60
CA ILE A 69 2.27 3.89 6.48
C ILE A 69 1.92 3.22 7.81
N GLU A 70 1.44 1.98 7.80
CA GLU A 70 1.12 1.22 9.01
C GLU A 70 2.35 1.01 9.90
N ARG A 71 3.52 0.68 9.34
CA ARG A 71 4.77 0.59 10.12
C ARG A 71 5.18 1.93 10.73
N GLN A 72 4.97 3.03 10.00
CA GLN A 72 5.23 4.37 10.54
C GLN A 72 4.26 4.68 11.68
N ALA A 73 2.98 4.34 11.52
CA ALA A 73 1.97 4.45 12.56
C ALA A 73 2.31 3.59 13.77
N GLU A 74 2.75 2.34 13.58
CA GLU A 74 3.16 1.44 14.65
C GLU A 74 4.29 2.06 15.49
N SER A 75 5.31 2.63 14.82
CA SER A 75 6.41 3.32 15.49
C SER A 75 5.96 4.54 16.33
N LEU A 76 4.91 5.23 15.87
CA LEU A 76 4.30 6.36 16.57
C LEU A 76 3.30 5.92 17.65
N SER A 77 2.73 4.73 17.56
CA SER A 77 1.78 4.20 18.54
C SER A 77 2.44 3.82 19.88
N ASN A 78 3.77 3.69 19.89
CA ASN A 78 4.54 3.37 21.10
C ASN A 78 5.60 4.45 21.40
N PRO A 79 5.18 5.65 21.84
CA PRO A 79 6.10 6.73 22.13
C PRO A 79 7.03 6.38 23.30
N ARG A 80 8.32 6.69 23.15
CA ARG A 80 9.35 6.42 24.17
C ARG A 80 9.08 7.12 25.50
N ASP A 81 8.53 8.33 25.46
CA ASP A 81 8.27 9.11 26.66
C ASP A 81 7.05 10.03 26.48
N ARG A 82 6.16 10.01 27.46
CA ARG A 82 4.99 10.88 27.59
C ARG A 82 4.81 11.38 29.04
N SER A 83 5.89 11.39 29.82
CA SER A 83 5.85 11.73 31.24
C SER A 83 5.77 13.24 31.51
N THR A 84 6.21 14.06 30.55
CA THR A 84 6.21 15.52 30.69
C THR A 84 5.21 16.17 29.74
N TYR A 85 4.68 17.34 30.12
CA TYR A 85 3.78 18.12 29.27
C TYR A 85 4.38 18.38 27.88
N GLY A 86 5.65 18.80 27.82
CA GLY A 86 6.36 19.07 26.57
C GLY A 86 6.45 17.84 25.68
N ASN A 87 6.71 16.65 26.26
CA ASN A 87 6.76 15.40 25.50
C ASN A 87 5.37 15.00 24.97
N MET A 88 4.31 15.23 25.75
CA MET A 88 2.93 14.98 25.29
C MET A 88 2.54 15.91 24.13
N VAL A 89 2.88 17.20 24.23
CA VAL A 89 2.64 18.20 23.17
C VAL A 89 3.42 17.84 21.91
N GLY A 90 4.73 17.62 22.04
CA GLY A 90 5.58 17.25 20.91
C GLY A 90 5.11 15.96 20.24
N TYR A 91 4.69 14.98 21.03
CA TYR A 91 4.09 13.75 20.51
C TYR A 91 2.80 14.03 19.73
N SER A 92 1.86 14.77 20.31
CA SER A 92 0.55 15.03 19.69
C SER A 92 0.68 15.83 18.40
N LEU A 93 1.61 16.79 18.35
CA LEU A 93 1.93 17.53 17.12
C LEU A 93 2.60 16.64 16.07
N SER A 94 3.46 15.70 16.48
CA SER A 94 4.08 14.73 15.57
C SER A 94 3.04 13.81 14.94
N VAL A 95 2.08 13.34 15.74
CA VAL A 95 0.94 12.55 15.25
C VAL A 95 0.09 13.37 14.28
N LEU A 96 -0.22 14.63 14.61
CA LEU A 96 -1.00 15.49 13.73
C LEU A 96 -0.30 15.73 12.38
N ALA A 97 1.02 15.98 12.39
CA ALA A 97 1.81 16.15 11.18
C ALA A 97 1.87 14.87 10.34
N PHE A 98 1.97 13.70 10.99
CA PHE A 98 1.88 12.40 10.31
C PHE A 98 0.52 12.22 9.62
N LEU A 99 -0.58 12.51 10.31
CA LEU A 99 -1.93 12.41 9.75
C LEU A 99 -2.18 13.43 8.65
N GLU A 100 -1.63 14.64 8.76
CA GLU A 100 -1.72 15.67 7.72
C GLU A 100 -1.04 15.23 6.42
N LYS A 101 0.15 14.62 6.54
CA LYS A 101 0.88 14.05 5.40
C LYS A 101 0.10 12.94 4.69
N HIS A 102 -0.73 12.20 5.42
CA HIS A 102 -1.51 11.05 4.93
C HIS A 102 -3.03 11.32 4.94
N LYS A 103 -3.41 12.59 4.83
CA LYS A 103 -4.82 13.04 4.88
C LYS A 103 -5.64 12.54 3.70
N ASP A 104 -5.02 12.34 2.55
CA ASP A 104 -5.62 11.75 1.36
C ASP A 104 -6.21 10.37 1.64
N ARG A 105 -5.54 9.56 2.47
CA ARG A 105 -5.97 8.21 2.82
C ARG A 105 -6.80 8.14 4.11
N TYR A 106 -6.49 8.99 5.10
CA TYR A 106 -7.18 8.98 6.40
C TYR A 106 -7.78 10.36 6.76
N PRO A 107 -8.69 10.90 5.94
CA PRO A 107 -9.22 12.25 6.13
C PRO A 107 -9.99 12.38 7.45
N GLU A 108 -10.84 11.40 7.78
CA GLU A 108 -11.62 11.40 9.01
C GLU A 108 -10.73 11.31 10.27
N THR A 109 -9.68 10.49 10.21
CA THR A 109 -8.74 10.34 11.34
C THR A 109 -7.98 11.64 11.57
N TYR A 110 -7.55 12.30 10.49
CA TYR A 110 -6.93 13.62 10.57
C TYR A 110 -7.88 14.66 11.17
N ASP A 111 -9.13 14.72 10.70
CA ASP A 111 -10.10 15.70 11.18
C ASP A 111 -10.42 15.49 12.68
N ARG A 112 -10.60 14.23 13.11
CA ARG A 112 -10.77 13.89 14.54
C ARG A 112 -9.54 14.26 15.38
N ALA A 113 -8.34 13.96 14.88
CA ALA A 113 -7.11 14.35 15.57
C ALA A 113 -7.00 15.87 15.72
N ARG A 114 -7.32 16.62 14.65
CA ARG A 114 -7.32 18.08 14.66
C ARG A 114 -8.32 18.64 15.66
N GLU A 115 -9.53 18.09 15.72
CA GLU A 115 -10.56 18.48 16.68
C GLU A 115 -10.09 18.26 18.13
N VAL A 116 -9.57 17.06 18.43
CA VAL A 116 -9.00 16.74 19.76
C VAL A 116 -7.90 17.73 20.14
N CYS A 117 -7.02 18.06 19.20
CA CYS A 117 -5.91 18.96 19.48
C CYS A 117 -6.35 20.42 19.66
N SER A 118 -7.36 20.85 18.90
CA SER A 118 -7.92 22.21 18.97
C SER A 118 -8.65 22.43 20.29
N ASN A 119 -9.47 21.46 20.72
CA ASN A 119 -10.27 21.56 21.95
C ASN A 119 -9.40 21.64 23.20
N ALA A 120 -8.22 21.03 23.18
CA ALA A 120 -7.29 21.00 24.30
C ALA A 120 -6.16 22.04 24.18
N ASN A 121 -6.18 22.90 23.15
CA ASN A 121 -5.15 23.91 22.90
C ASN A 121 -3.72 23.34 22.87
N CYS A 122 -3.48 22.30 22.06
CA CYS A 122 -2.17 21.64 21.92
C CYS A 122 -0.97 22.57 21.68
N THR A 123 -1.20 23.75 21.09
CA THR A 123 -0.17 24.75 20.77
C THR A 123 -0.02 25.80 21.87
N GLY A 124 -0.87 25.75 22.89
CA GLY A 124 -0.89 26.67 24.02
C GLY A 124 0.21 26.40 25.05
N LYS A 125 0.54 27.44 25.83
CA LYS A 125 1.43 27.32 26.98
C LYS A 125 0.71 26.58 28.11
N SER A 126 1.44 25.73 28.84
CA SER A 126 0.94 25.07 30.05
C SER A 126 0.69 26.12 31.12
N GLU A 127 -0.56 26.50 31.35
CA GLU A 127 -0.90 27.52 32.34
C GLU A 127 -1.23 26.92 33.73
N ASN A 128 -1.61 25.64 33.85
CA ASN A 128 -2.06 25.02 35.12
C ASN A 128 -1.95 23.48 35.17
N ILE A 129 -2.04 22.85 36.36
CA ILE A 129 -2.08 21.37 36.54
C ILE A 129 -3.22 20.72 35.72
N SER A 130 -4.36 21.40 35.56
CA SER A 130 -5.47 20.93 34.71
C SER A 130 -5.07 20.78 33.24
N SER A 131 -4.15 21.61 32.74
CA SER A 131 -3.62 21.49 31.37
C SER A 131 -2.74 20.26 31.18
N PHE A 132 -2.11 19.75 32.25
CA PHE A 132 -1.35 18.50 32.19
C PHE A 132 -2.27 17.28 32.00
N SER A 133 -3.34 17.18 32.79
CA SER A 133 -4.31 16.07 32.66
C SER A 133 -4.99 16.09 31.30
N GLY A 134 -5.43 17.25 30.82
CA GLY A 134 -6.04 17.36 29.49
C GLY A 134 -5.08 16.97 28.38
N MET A 135 -3.79 17.33 28.50
CA MET A 135 -2.78 16.94 27.53
C MET A 135 -2.47 15.43 27.57
N GLN A 136 -2.59 14.80 28.74
CA GLN A 136 -2.45 13.35 28.88
C GLN A 136 -3.57 12.61 28.14
N ASP A 137 -4.80 13.12 28.22
CA ASP A 137 -5.95 12.57 27.49
C ASP A 137 -5.78 12.74 25.98
N VAL A 138 -5.37 13.93 25.53
CA VAL A 138 -5.05 14.20 24.10
C VAL A 138 -3.97 13.26 23.60
N SER A 139 -2.86 13.16 24.32
CA SER A 139 -1.73 12.32 23.95
C SER A 139 -2.11 10.82 23.95
N SER A 140 -3.06 10.43 24.79
CA SER A 140 -3.62 9.07 24.78
C SER A 140 -4.55 8.85 23.58
N ALA A 141 -5.44 9.79 23.29
CA ALA A 141 -6.33 9.73 22.13
C ALA A 141 -5.53 9.68 20.81
N MET A 142 -4.51 10.53 20.67
CA MET A 142 -3.59 10.54 19.51
C MET A 142 -2.89 9.20 19.34
N ARG A 143 -2.47 8.58 20.45
CA ARG A 143 -1.88 7.23 20.43
C ARG A 143 -2.86 6.20 19.89
N GLU A 144 -4.10 6.19 20.38
CA GLU A 144 -5.09 5.21 19.94
C GLU A 144 -5.53 5.43 18.49
N LEU A 145 -5.61 6.69 18.02
CA LEU A 145 -5.90 6.99 16.61
C LEU A 145 -4.83 6.39 15.69
N VAL A 146 -3.56 6.60 16.01
CA VAL A 146 -2.45 6.07 15.21
C VAL A 146 -2.31 4.55 15.38
N ARG A 147 -2.59 4.01 16.58
CA ARG A 147 -2.65 2.57 16.81
C ARG A 147 -3.71 1.91 15.93
N GLY A 148 -4.88 2.52 15.79
CA GLY A 148 -5.93 2.08 14.90
C GLY A 148 -5.42 1.89 13.47
N ILE A 149 -4.67 2.86 12.94
CA ILE A 149 -4.02 2.77 11.62
C ILE A 149 -3.05 1.59 11.55
N SER A 150 -2.22 1.38 12.57
CA SER A 150 -1.24 0.27 12.57
C SER A 150 -1.87 -1.13 12.66
N THR A 151 -3.15 -1.22 13.01
CA THR A 151 -3.87 -2.50 13.18
C THR A 151 -4.90 -2.78 12.09
N LEU A 152 -5.01 -1.93 11.06
CA LEU A 152 -6.01 -2.08 9.99
C LEU A 152 -5.81 -3.37 9.18
N ASP A 153 -4.58 -3.85 9.02
CA ASP A 153 -4.29 -5.13 8.33
C ASP A 153 -4.63 -6.39 9.16
N GLY A 154 -5.06 -6.23 10.43
CA GLY A 154 -5.61 -7.32 11.26
C GLY A 154 -4.65 -8.46 11.61
N GLN A 155 -5.01 -9.19 12.67
CA GLN A 155 -4.64 -10.59 12.85
C GLN A 155 -5.61 -11.46 12.04
#